data_AF-A0A2I9CT55-F1
#
_entry.id   AF-A0A2I9CT55-F1
#
_cell.length_a   1.000
_cell.length_b   1.000
_cell.length_c   1.000
_cell.angle_alpha   90.00
_cell.angle_beta   90.00
_cell.angle_gamma   90.00
#
_symmetry.space_group_name_H-M   'P 1'
#
loop_
_entity.id
_entity.type
_entity.pdbx_description
1 polymer ?
#
loop_
_entity_poly.entity_id
_entity_poly.type
_entity_poly.pdbx_seq_one_letter_code
_entity_poly.pdbx_strand_id
1 'polypeptide(L)'
;MYLLGMPERLRVAIVGSAARSDYLYGPLVRGLTDQVELVGVWGRSEGSARRLGESLGTPWFTDLATLMRETGAQIGIVSVAYAANGQVGLMAVEHGLHVLLETPIAHDLAEADAIIRAAKSRSLKVEVAEQFHRRPLEQIKLKLIQSGVFGRVYSSFNDFAGHGYHGVSVMRSYLGFDARPVRVVGLVRDYHLAPHWSFLANTRGERTETQEHGLVEFEGGQIGVFHWTSVGYDSALRWWRSSRFLAEKGMGITVGLGHDLDERLSLLTPDGEAPQFITLERRLERNDGGALRSIVAHTDDPVHPTAIWENPFQPARKGHGPQWHDDEIGVASCLMSLVDAVRTGSQPTYGAEQARLDQEIVLALQRSSQLGGQPVELPLER
;
A
#
# COMPACT_ATOMS: atom_id res chain seq x y z
N MET A 1 10.17 36.79 16.92
CA MET A 1 9.36 35.78 16.22
C MET A 1 10.30 34.62 15.91
N TYR A 2 10.27 33.56 16.71
CA TYR A 2 11.19 32.43 16.57
C TYR A 2 11.02 31.80 15.18
N LEU A 3 12.09 31.77 14.39
CA LEU A 3 12.24 30.83 13.30
C LEU A 3 12.21 29.43 13.94
N LEU A 4 11.05 28.77 13.92
CA LEU A 4 10.99 27.32 14.12
C LEU A 4 11.83 26.74 12.97
N GLY A 5 13.05 26.32 13.27
CA GLY A 5 13.94 25.68 12.31
C GLY A 5 13.22 24.49 11.70
N MET A 6 13.31 24.34 10.38
CA MET A 6 12.76 23.17 9.70
C MET A 6 13.36 21.90 10.36
N PRO A 7 12.55 20.88 10.65
CA PRO A 7 13.05 19.65 11.26
C PRO A 7 14.18 19.06 10.39
N GLU A 8 15.19 18.49 11.05
CA GLU A 8 16.32 17.86 10.36
C GLU A 8 15.83 16.78 9.38
N ARG A 9 16.45 16.73 8.20
CA ARG A 9 16.13 15.74 7.17
C ARG A 9 16.65 14.38 7.60
N LEU A 10 15.81 13.35 7.49
CA LEU A 10 16.28 12.00 7.75
C LEU A 10 17.11 11.47 6.58
N ARG A 11 18.25 10.86 6.90
CA ARG A 11 19.16 10.28 5.92
C ARG A 11 18.65 8.91 5.48
N VAL A 12 18.31 8.79 4.20
CA VAL A 12 17.71 7.60 3.58
C VAL A 12 18.72 6.95 2.66
N ALA A 13 18.81 5.62 2.72
CA ALA A 13 19.51 4.81 1.74
C ALA A 13 18.54 3.87 1.04
N ILE A 14 18.80 3.57 -0.24
CA ILE A 14 18.06 2.52 -0.95
C ILE A 14 18.86 1.22 -0.84
N VAL A 15 18.26 0.20 -0.23
CA VAL A 15 18.83 -1.13 -0.01
C VAL A 15 18.26 -2.07 -1.06
N GLY A 16 18.98 -2.21 -2.18
CA GLY A 16 18.58 -3.05 -3.30
C GLY A 16 18.48 -2.30 -4.61
N SER A 17 18.84 -2.99 -5.70
CA SER A 17 18.93 -2.44 -7.05
C SER A 17 17.82 -2.94 -7.98
N ALA A 18 16.62 -3.22 -7.46
CA ALA A 18 15.47 -3.55 -8.30
C ALA A 18 15.10 -2.34 -9.18
N ALA A 19 14.40 -2.55 -10.30
CA ALA A 19 14.05 -1.47 -11.24
C ALA A 19 13.32 -0.30 -10.54
N ARG A 20 12.45 -0.61 -9.57
CA ARG A 20 11.68 0.35 -8.77
C ARG A 20 12.55 1.27 -7.90
N SER A 21 13.77 0.85 -7.56
CA SER A 21 14.76 1.71 -6.91
C SER A 21 15.14 2.92 -7.77
N ASP A 22 15.23 2.72 -9.09
CA ASP A 22 15.64 3.74 -10.05
C ASP A 22 14.45 4.60 -10.49
N TYR A 23 13.39 3.99 -11.04
CA TYR A 23 12.30 4.76 -11.65
C TYR A 23 11.31 5.37 -10.64
N LEU A 24 11.25 4.87 -9.40
CA LEU A 24 10.30 5.35 -8.39
C LEU A 24 10.99 5.93 -7.15
N TYR A 25 11.74 5.12 -6.40
CA TYR A 25 12.24 5.55 -5.08
C TYR A 25 13.26 6.69 -5.18
N GLY A 26 14.17 6.65 -6.15
CA GLY A 26 15.09 7.76 -6.40
C GLY A 26 14.37 9.10 -6.64
N PRO A 27 13.49 9.20 -7.66
CA PRO A 27 12.66 10.38 -7.92
C PRO A 27 11.81 10.80 -6.71
N LEU A 28 11.18 9.84 -6.02
CA LEU A 28 10.33 10.07 -4.85
C LEU A 28 11.10 10.74 -3.71
N VAL A 29 12.27 10.20 -3.34
CA VAL A 29 13.11 10.79 -2.27
C VAL A 29 13.60 12.18 -2.67
N ARG A 30 13.98 12.40 -3.94
CA ARG A 30 14.35 13.73 -4.45
C ARG A 30 13.17 14.72 -4.39
N GLY A 31 11.95 14.24 -4.63
CA GLY A 31 10.72 15.03 -4.51
C GLY A 31 10.32 15.40 -3.08
N LEU A 32 10.91 14.74 -2.08
CA LEU A 32 10.65 14.96 -0.64
C LEU A 32 11.86 15.60 0.07
N THR A 33 12.58 16.47 -0.62
CA THR A 33 13.87 17.03 -0.19
C THR A 33 13.83 17.89 1.06
N ASP A 34 12.64 18.28 1.52
CA ASP A 34 12.42 18.97 2.80
C ASP A 34 12.33 18.00 3.99
N GLN A 35 12.11 16.71 3.72
CA GLN A 35 11.85 15.67 4.73
C GLN A 35 12.99 14.65 4.82
N VAL A 36 13.55 14.27 3.68
CA VAL A 36 14.54 13.19 3.54
C VAL A 36 15.67 13.55 2.59
N GLU A 37 16.79 12.87 2.73
CA GLU A 37 17.97 13.01 1.87
C GLU A 37 18.47 11.62 1.43
N LEU A 38 18.65 11.40 0.13
CA LEU A 38 19.24 10.16 -0.39
C LEU A 38 20.76 10.19 -0.22
N VAL A 39 21.28 9.43 0.75
CA VAL A 39 22.71 9.46 1.11
C VAL A 39 23.54 8.32 0.52
N GLY A 40 22.89 7.30 -0.04
CA GLY A 40 23.57 6.24 -0.76
C GLY A 40 22.65 5.11 -1.20
N VAL A 41 23.20 4.20 -2.00
CA VAL A 41 22.54 2.94 -2.37
C VAL A 41 23.41 1.75 -2.00
N TRP A 42 22.76 0.67 -1.60
CA TRP A 42 23.39 -0.62 -1.39
C TRP A 42 22.91 -1.62 -2.44
N GLY A 43 23.81 -2.46 -2.94
CA GLY A 43 23.46 -3.59 -3.79
C GLY A 43 24.40 -4.78 -3.56
N ARG A 44 23.88 -5.99 -3.74
CA ARG A 44 24.64 -7.24 -3.53
C ARG A 44 25.84 -7.39 -4.46
N SER A 45 25.78 -6.82 -5.67
CA SER A 45 26.90 -6.84 -6.62
C SER A 45 27.31 -5.43 -7.00
N GLU A 46 28.63 -5.22 -7.11
CA GLU A 46 29.24 -3.93 -7.46
C GLU A 46 28.59 -3.33 -8.72
N GLY A 47 28.47 -4.10 -9.79
CA GLY A 47 27.92 -3.59 -11.04
C GLY A 47 26.47 -3.08 -10.91
N SER A 48 25.63 -3.72 -10.08
CA SER A 48 24.25 -3.28 -9.87
C SER A 48 24.14 -2.07 -8.96
N ALA A 49 24.92 -2.04 -7.87
CA ALA A 49 24.99 -0.91 -6.95
C ALA A 49 25.53 0.33 -7.67
N ARG A 50 26.62 0.17 -8.42
CA ARG A 50 27.26 1.24 -9.19
C ARG A 50 26.32 1.86 -10.22
N ARG A 51 25.63 1.05 -11.03
CA ARG A 51 24.67 1.58 -12.02
C ARG A 51 23.57 2.41 -11.37
N LEU A 52 22.99 1.92 -10.27
CA LEU A 52 21.95 2.65 -9.56
C LEU A 52 22.50 3.93 -8.92
N GLY A 53 23.67 3.85 -8.27
CA GLY A 53 24.31 5.01 -7.66
C GLY A 53 24.65 6.09 -8.68
N GLU A 54 25.20 5.72 -9.84
CA GLU A 54 25.48 6.63 -10.95
C GLU A 54 24.19 7.25 -11.52
N SER A 55 23.14 6.46 -11.75
CA SER A 55 21.82 6.95 -12.21
C SER A 55 21.22 7.95 -11.22
N LEU A 56 21.33 7.66 -9.92
CA LEU A 56 20.79 8.49 -8.85
C LEU A 56 21.76 9.57 -8.36
N GLY A 57 22.97 9.68 -8.93
CA GLY A 57 23.97 10.65 -8.52
C GLY A 57 24.33 10.58 -7.03
N THR A 58 24.38 9.37 -6.46
CA THR A 58 24.62 9.12 -5.03
C THR A 58 25.67 8.03 -4.82
N PRO A 59 26.42 8.02 -3.71
CA PRO A 59 27.41 6.96 -3.44
C PRO A 59 26.78 5.57 -3.42
N TRP A 60 27.53 4.57 -3.88
CA TRP A 60 27.08 3.18 -3.90
C TRP A 60 27.98 2.32 -3.06
N PHE A 61 27.40 1.27 -2.49
CA PHE A 61 28.07 0.36 -1.56
C PHE A 61 27.65 -1.09 -1.82
N THR A 62 28.54 -2.02 -1.47
CA THR A 62 28.25 -3.46 -1.43
C THR A 62 28.26 -4.01 0.00
N ASP A 63 28.70 -3.21 0.97
CA ASP A 63 28.69 -3.51 2.40
C ASP A 63 27.79 -2.50 3.13
N LEU A 64 26.78 -3.01 3.83
CA LEU A 64 25.76 -2.17 4.47
C LEU A 64 26.34 -1.45 5.71
N ALA A 65 27.26 -2.08 6.44
CA ALA A 65 27.93 -1.46 7.58
C ALA A 65 28.78 -0.25 7.15
N THR A 66 29.48 -0.37 6.01
CA THR A 66 30.23 0.73 5.41
C THR A 66 29.32 1.85 4.92
N LEU A 67 28.23 1.52 4.24
CA LEU A 67 27.21 2.51 3.86
C LEU A 67 26.77 3.31 5.08
N MET A 68 26.36 2.63 6.16
CA MET A 68 25.86 3.30 7.36
C MET A 68 26.91 4.17 8.04
N ARG A 69 28.14 3.67 8.18
CA ARG A 69 29.24 4.40 8.82
C ARG A 69 29.62 5.67 8.06
N GLU A 70 29.69 5.60 6.73
CA GLU A 70 30.15 6.72 5.90
C GLU A 70 29.06 7.74 5.62
N THR A 71 27.80 7.31 5.56
CA THR A 71 26.68 8.17 5.18
C THR A 71 25.80 8.59 6.34
N GLY A 72 25.87 7.90 7.49
CA GLY A 72 24.96 8.12 8.62
C GLY A 72 23.48 7.80 8.29
N ALA A 73 23.23 6.88 7.36
CA ALA A 73 21.87 6.47 6.99
C ALA A 73 21.07 5.99 8.21
N GLN A 74 19.83 6.47 8.31
CA GLN A 74 18.89 6.17 9.39
C GLN A 74 17.72 5.29 8.90
N ILE A 75 17.30 5.48 7.65
CA ILE A 75 16.24 4.72 7.00
C ILE A 75 16.81 3.94 5.81
N GLY A 76 16.45 2.66 5.70
CA GLY A 76 16.66 1.83 4.51
C GLY A 76 15.35 1.60 3.78
N ILE A 77 15.26 2.00 2.51
CA ILE A 77 14.18 1.59 1.60
C ILE A 77 14.60 0.27 0.96
N VAL A 78 13.98 -0.84 1.34
CA VAL A 78 14.31 -2.16 0.82
C VAL A 78 13.52 -2.43 -0.45
N SER A 79 14.24 -2.49 -1.57
CA SER A 79 13.68 -2.66 -2.92
C SER A 79 14.53 -3.68 -3.69
N VAL A 80 14.20 -4.95 -3.49
CA VAL A 80 14.90 -6.12 -4.04
C VAL A 80 13.93 -7.04 -4.78
N ALA A 81 14.44 -8.13 -5.37
CA ALA A 81 13.58 -9.17 -5.93
C ALA A 81 12.64 -9.72 -4.85
N TYR A 82 11.40 -10.03 -5.24
CA TYR A 82 10.33 -10.53 -4.38
C TYR A 82 10.86 -11.54 -3.33
N ALA A 83 11.47 -12.66 -3.77
CA ALA A 83 11.97 -13.73 -2.91
C ALA A 83 13.03 -13.31 -1.85
N ALA A 84 13.71 -12.18 -2.05
CA ALA A 84 14.75 -11.69 -1.14
C ALA A 84 14.26 -10.62 -0.15
N ASN A 85 13.00 -10.16 -0.27
CA ASN A 85 12.50 -9.02 0.49
C ASN A 85 12.60 -9.22 2.01
N GLY A 86 12.13 -10.36 2.52
CA GLY A 86 12.17 -10.69 3.95
C GLY A 86 13.59 -10.75 4.51
N GLN A 87 14.48 -11.47 3.83
CA GLN A 87 15.87 -11.63 4.26
C GLN A 87 16.66 -10.33 4.24
N VAL A 88 16.52 -9.53 3.18
CA VAL A 88 17.19 -8.23 3.06
C VAL A 88 16.59 -7.22 4.04
N GLY A 89 15.28 -7.26 4.26
CA GLY A 89 14.60 -6.47 5.27
C GLY A 89 15.10 -6.75 6.69
N LEU A 90 15.21 -8.03 7.06
CA LEU A 90 15.77 -8.44 8.34
C LEU A 90 17.22 -7.96 8.49
N MET A 91 18.05 -8.18 7.47
CA MET A 91 19.43 -7.71 7.46
C MET A 91 19.51 -6.18 7.68
N ALA A 92 18.67 -5.38 7.01
CA ALA A 92 18.65 -3.93 7.17
C ALA A 92 18.29 -3.51 8.61
N VAL A 93 17.27 -4.14 9.20
CA VAL A 93 16.88 -3.92 10.60
C VAL A 93 18.01 -4.31 11.56
N GLU A 94 18.68 -5.43 11.34
CA GLU A 94 19.77 -5.92 12.19
C GLU A 94 20.98 -4.99 12.20
N HIS A 95 21.23 -4.29 11.09
CA HIS A 95 22.26 -3.26 10.98
C HIS A 95 21.88 -1.92 11.65
N GLY A 96 20.64 -1.78 12.13
CA GLY A 96 20.20 -0.59 12.86
C GLY A 96 19.37 0.40 12.05
N LEU A 97 18.92 0.05 10.85
CA LEU A 97 18.07 0.92 10.03
C LEU A 97 16.60 0.82 10.47
N HIS A 98 15.92 1.95 10.47
CA HIS A 98 14.47 1.96 10.27
C HIS A 98 14.20 1.53 8.83
N VAL A 99 13.13 0.77 8.56
CA VAL A 99 12.96 0.15 7.24
C VAL A 99 11.59 0.46 6.64
N LEU A 100 11.60 0.88 5.38
CA LEU A 100 10.45 0.79 4.48
C LEU A 100 10.66 -0.44 3.60
N LEU A 101 9.91 -1.52 3.84
CA LEU A 101 9.98 -2.73 3.01
C LEU A 101 8.99 -2.65 1.85
N GLU A 102 9.36 -3.16 0.69
CA GLU A 102 8.39 -3.50 -0.36
C GLU A 102 7.37 -4.56 0.10
N THR A 103 6.26 -4.69 -0.62
CA THR A 103 5.24 -5.70 -0.34
C THR A 103 5.57 -7.05 -1.00
N PRO A 104 5.19 -8.18 -0.37
CA PRO A 104 4.77 -8.31 1.04
C PRO A 104 5.96 -8.16 1.99
N ILE A 105 5.70 -7.93 3.29
CA ILE A 105 6.75 -7.88 4.33
C ILE A 105 7.75 -9.04 4.24
N ALA A 106 7.24 -10.26 4.01
CA ALA A 106 8.00 -11.46 3.65
C ALA A 106 7.04 -12.48 3.02
N HIS A 107 7.57 -13.53 2.36
CA HIS A 107 6.74 -14.63 1.84
C HIS A 107 6.27 -15.57 2.92
N ASP A 108 7.14 -15.75 3.91
CA ASP A 108 6.95 -16.63 5.05
C ASP A 108 6.68 -15.81 6.33
N LEU A 109 5.80 -16.33 7.19
CA LEU A 109 5.43 -15.63 8.43
C LEU A 109 6.55 -15.67 9.47
N ALA A 110 7.43 -16.67 9.47
CA ALA A 110 8.56 -16.71 10.39
C ALA A 110 9.61 -15.65 10.04
N GLU A 111 9.84 -15.36 8.75
CA GLU A 111 10.65 -14.23 8.29
C GLU A 111 10.02 -12.88 8.69
N ALA A 112 8.71 -12.69 8.48
CA ALA A 112 7.99 -11.50 8.92
C ALA A 112 8.10 -11.31 10.44
N ASP A 113 7.88 -12.37 11.20
CA ASP A 113 8.01 -12.38 12.66
C ASP A 113 9.45 -12.07 13.11
N ALA A 114 10.47 -12.53 12.38
CA ALA A 114 11.87 -12.23 12.67
C ALA A 114 12.17 -10.74 12.49
N ILE A 115 11.67 -10.11 11.42
CA ILE A 115 11.78 -8.66 11.19
C ILE A 115 11.14 -7.88 12.34
N ILE A 116 9.90 -8.23 12.71
CA ILE A 116 9.15 -7.58 13.79
C ILE A 116 9.91 -7.69 15.12
N ARG A 117 10.37 -8.89 15.48
CA ARG A 117 11.15 -9.11 16.71
C ARG A 117 12.45 -8.33 16.71
N ALA A 118 13.20 -8.35 15.61
CA ALA A 118 14.47 -7.64 15.48
C ALA A 118 14.27 -6.13 15.63
N ALA A 119 13.24 -5.57 14.97
CA ALA A 119 12.91 -4.16 15.04
C ALA A 119 12.51 -3.75 16.46
N LYS A 120 11.63 -4.51 17.10
CA LYS A 120 11.18 -4.27 18.48
C LYS A 120 12.35 -4.28 19.48
N SER A 121 13.25 -5.26 19.37
CA SER A 121 14.43 -5.37 20.27
C SER A 121 15.40 -4.19 20.16
N ARG A 122 15.39 -3.48 19.03
CA ARG A 122 16.28 -2.34 18.72
C ARG A 122 15.56 -0.99 18.75
N SER A 123 14.27 -0.97 19.13
CA SER A 123 13.41 0.22 19.05
C SER A 123 13.37 0.87 17.65
N LEU A 124 13.48 0.06 16.59
CA LEU A 124 13.43 0.51 15.21
C LEU A 124 11.98 0.45 14.69
N LYS A 125 11.66 1.36 13.77
CA LYS A 125 10.38 1.43 13.08
C LYS A 125 10.46 0.67 11.76
N VAL A 126 9.42 -0.11 11.46
CA VAL A 126 9.26 -0.81 10.20
C VAL A 126 7.90 -0.47 9.62
N GLU A 127 7.92 0.12 8.43
CA GLU A 127 6.75 0.37 7.61
C GLU A 127 6.84 -0.48 6.35
N VAL A 128 5.69 -0.75 5.74
CA VAL A 128 5.60 -1.49 4.49
C VAL A 128 5.02 -0.59 3.41
N ALA A 129 5.57 -0.66 2.20
CA ALA A 129 5.23 0.15 1.04
C ALA A 129 3.88 -0.28 0.42
N GLU A 130 2.88 -0.55 1.26
CA GLU A 130 1.50 -0.80 0.85
C GLU A 130 0.79 0.52 0.55
N GLN A 131 0.75 0.86 -0.74
CA GLN A 131 0.23 2.14 -1.21
C GLN A 131 -1.26 2.12 -1.54
N PHE A 132 -1.89 0.96 -1.75
CA PHE A 132 -3.21 0.89 -2.39
C PHE A 132 -4.28 1.61 -1.58
N HIS A 133 -4.40 1.29 -0.29
CA HIS A 133 -5.34 1.97 0.61
C HIS A 133 -4.94 3.42 0.93
N ARG A 134 -3.72 3.84 0.55
CA ARG A 134 -3.18 5.21 0.73
C ARG A 134 -3.37 6.11 -0.50
N ARG A 135 -3.90 5.56 -1.59
CA ARG A 135 -4.24 6.38 -2.77
C ARG A 135 -5.32 7.42 -2.40
N PRO A 136 -5.31 8.60 -3.04
CA PRO A 136 -6.23 9.69 -2.73
C PRO A 136 -7.71 9.30 -2.59
N LEU A 137 -8.23 8.52 -3.54
CA LEU A 137 -9.64 8.09 -3.52
C LEU A 137 -9.95 7.16 -2.35
N GLU A 138 -9.03 6.26 -2.02
CA GLU A 138 -9.16 5.41 -0.83
C GLU A 138 -9.12 6.26 0.45
N GLN A 139 -8.24 7.25 0.52
CA GLN A 139 -8.12 8.10 1.70
C GLN A 139 -9.38 8.94 1.97
N ILE A 140 -10.07 9.47 0.95
CA ILE A 140 -11.35 10.16 1.20
C ILE A 140 -12.45 9.18 1.64
N LYS A 141 -12.50 7.96 1.09
CA LYS A 141 -13.44 6.90 1.52
C LYS A 141 -13.21 6.53 2.98
N LEU A 142 -11.94 6.28 3.35
CA LEU A 142 -11.55 5.98 4.73
C LEU A 142 -11.86 7.14 5.68
N LYS A 143 -11.67 8.39 5.25
CA LYS A 143 -12.03 9.56 6.06
C LYS A 143 -13.54 9.65 6.33
N LEU A 144 -14.37 9.35 5.34
CA LEU A 144 -15.83 9.28 5.51
C LEU A 144 -16.23 8.13 6.44
N ILE A 145 -15.64 6.94 6.27
CA ILE A 145 -15.88 5.81 7.19
C ILE A 145 -15.51 6.20 8.63
N GLN A 146 -14.34 6.81 8.82
CA GLN A 146 -13.86 7.28 10.13
C GLN A 146 -14.73 8.38 10.74
N SER A 147 -15.41 9.20 9.93
CA SER A 147 -16.34 10.21 10.45
C SER A 147 -17.63 9.58 11.01
N GLY A 148 -17.89 8.31 10.71
CA GLY A 148 -19.09 7.60 11.15
C GLY A 148 -20.33 7.85 10.27
N VAL A 149 -20.19 8.57 9.15
CA VAL A 149 -21.34 8.89 8.27
C VAL A 149 -21.99 7.63 7.69
N PHE A 150 -21.19 6.59 7.42
CA PHE A 150 -21.67 5.29 6.95
C PHE A 150 -22.15 4.36 8.08
N GLY A 151 -21.97 4.75 9.35
CA GLY A 151 -22.12 3.84 10.48
C GLY A 151 -21.10 2.69 10.43
N ARG A 152 -21.47 1.52 10.93
CA ARG A 152 -20.58 0.35 10.91
C ARG A 152 -20.49 -0.27 9.51
N VAL A 153 -19.27 -0.53 9.03
CA VAL A 153 -19.04 -1.36 7.83
C VAL A 153 -19.16 -2.84 8.21
N TYR A 154 -19.99 -3.60 7.49
CA TYR A 154 -20.22 -5.03 7.74
C TYR A 154 -19.44 -5.92 6.78
N SER A 155 -19.41 -5.54 5.49
CA SER A 155 -18.77 -6.35 4.46
C SER A 155 -17.88 -5.50 3.57
N SER A 156 -16.73 -6.04 3.18
CA SER A 156 -15.80 -5.42 2.25
C SER A 156 -15.34 -6.39 1.18
N PHE A 157 -15.11 -5.88 -0.03
CA PHE A 157 -14.82 -6.66 -1.21
C PHE A 157 -13.59 -6.10 -1.91
N ASN A 158 -12.62 -6.97 -2.16
CA ASN A 158 -11.63 -6.81 -3.22
C ASN A 158 -12.03 -7.72 -4.38
N ASP A 159 -12.40 -7.12 -5.50
CA ASP A 159 -12.85 -7.85 -6.69
C ASP A 159 -11.91 -7.51 -7.84
N PHE A 160 -10.77 -8.20 -7.88
CA PHE A 160 -9.68 -7.98 -8.84
C PHE A 160 -9.03 -6.58 -8.77
N ALA A 161 -9.35 -5.73 -7.78
CA ALA A 161 -8.74 -4.40 -7.63
C ALA A 161 -7.24 -4.47 -7.28
N GLY A 162 -6.87 -5.38 -6.37
CA GLY A 162 -5.50 -5.66 -5.98
C GLY A 162 -5.23 -7.16 -5.87
N HIS A 163 -4.00 -7.56 -6.19
CA HIS A 163 -3.52 -8.93 -6.02
C HIS A 163 -3.09 -9.20 -4.59
N GLY A 164 -3.24 -10.46 -4.15
CA GLY A 164 -2.89 -10.97 -2.83
C GLY A 164 -2.96 -9.90 -1.73
N TYR A 165 -1.79 -9.58 -1.21
CA TYR A 165 -1.56 -8.61 -0.15
C TYR A 165 -2.25 -7.24 -0.38
N HIS A 166 -2.16 -6.67 -1.59
CA HIS A 166 -2.76 -5.36 -1.90
C HIS A 166 -4.29 -5.37 -1.88
N GLY A 167 -4.90 -6.47 -2.35
CA GLY A 167 -6.35 -6.58 -2.30
C GLY A 167 -6.86 -6.80 -0.88
N VAL A 168 -6.13 -7.59 -0.08
CA VAL A 168 -6.43 -7.79 1.34
C VAL A 168 -6.32 -6.48 2.11
N SER A 169 -5.28 -5.67 1.86
CA SER A 169 -5.08 -4.40 2.57
C SER A 169 -6.20 -3.39 2.29
N VAL A 170 -6.65 -3.25 1.03
CA VAL A 170 -7.81 -2.39 0.68
C VAL A 170 -9.08 -2.90 1.35
N MET A 171 -9.36 -4.21 1.25
CA MET A 171 -10.54 -4.82 1.87
C MET A 171 -10.57 -4.58 3.40
N ARG A 172 -9.46 -4.82 4.08
CA ARG A 172 -9.37 -4.58 5.53
C ARG A 172 -9.42 -3.11 5.90
N SER A 173 -8.89 -2.22 5.07
CA SER A 173 -8.92 -0.79 5.33
C SER A 173 -10.35 -0.27 5.51
N TYR A 174 -11.32 -0.77 4.73
CA TYR A 174 -12.72 -0.39 4.88
C TYR A 174 -13.37 -0.99 6.14
N LEU A 175 -12.96 -2.18 6.56
CA LEU A 175 -13.43 -2.81 7.80
C LEU A 175 -12.78 -2.18 9.05
N GLY A 176 -11.65 -1.51 8.87
CA GLY A 176 -10.74 -1.04 9.91
C GLY A 176 -9.63 -2.05 10.17
N PHE A 177 -8.38 -1.59 10.22
CA PHE A 177 -7.22 -2.45 10.49
C PHE A 177 -7.19 -3.05 11.91
N ASP A 178 -8.00 -2.53 12.82
CA ASP A 178 -8.20 -3.13 14.15
C ASP A 178 -9.19 -4.31 14.14
N ALA A 179 -9.93 -4.51 13.04
CA ALA A 179 -10.77 -5.69 12.89
C ALA A 179 -9.90 -6.94 12.79
N ARG A 180 -10.05 -7.83 13.77
CA ARG A 180 -9.26 -9.06 13.90
C ARG A 180 -9.84 -10.18 13.03
N PRO A 181 -9.13 -10.66 12.00
CA PRO A 181 -9.56 -11.81 11.23
C PRO A 181 -9.42 -13.07 12.11
N VAL A 182 -10.39 -13.98 12.03
CA VAL A 182 -10.45 -15.19 12.85
C VAL A 182 -10.50 -16.45 12.00
N ARG A 183 -10.99 -16.38 10.76
CA ARG A 183 -11.12 -17.57 9.89
C ARG A 183 -11.08 -17.19 8.42
N VAL A 184 -10.48 -18.06 7.60
CA VAL A 184 -10.41 -17.91 6.15
C VAL A 184 -10.87 -19.19 5.46
N VAL A 185 -11.72 -19.06 4.44
CA VAL A 185 -12.02 -20.11 3.47
C VAL A 185 -11.53 -19.66 2.11
N GLY A 186 -10.80 -20.51 1.41
CA GLY A 186 -10.12 -20.17 0.17
C GLY A 186 -10.25 -21.22 -0.92
N LEU A 187 -10.25 -20.76 -2.18
CA LEU A 187 -10.27 -21.58 -3.37
C LEU A 187 -9.31 -20.98 -4.41
N VAL A 188 -8.28 -21.73 -4.77
CA VAL A 188 -7.30 -21.38 -5.80
C VAL A 188 -7.41 -22.39 -6.93
N ARG A 189 -7.57 -21.92 -8.17
CA ARG A 189 -7.75 -22.78 -9.35
C ARG A 189 -7.00 -22.23 -10.54
N ASP A 190 -6.41 -23.14 -11.30
CA ASP A 190 -5.78 -22.83 -12.58
C ASP A 190 -6.73 -23.13 -13.74
N TYR A 191 -6.72 -22.24 -14.73
CA TYR A 191 -7.52 -22.36 -15.94
C TYR A 191 -6.65 -22.11 -17.17
N HIS A 192 -6.90 -22.88 -18.23
CA HIS A 192 -6.33 -22.60 -19.54
C HIS A 192 -7.07 -21.44 -20.20
N LEU A 193 -6.32 -20.51 -20.78
CA LEU A 193 -6.86 -19.40 -21.55
C LEU A 193 -6.55 -19.59 -23.04
N ALA A 194 -7.39 -19.00 -23.88
CA ALA A 194 -7.09 -18.88 -25.30
C ALA A 194 -5.73 -18.16 -25.47
N PRO A 195 -4.88 -18.55 -26.45
CA PRO A 195 -3.63 -17.86 -26.70
C PRO A 195 -3.85 -16.36 -26.97
N HIS A 196 -3.14 -15.50 -26.26
CA HIS A 196 -3.26 -14.05 -26.40
C HIS A 196 -1.94 -13.34 -26.06
N TRP A 197 -1.95 -12.02 -26.19
CA TRP A 197 -0.81 -11.16 -25.89
C TRP A 197 -0.64 -10.96 -24.39
N SER A 198 0.59 -11.07 -23.90
CA SER A 198 1.00 -10.68 -22.54
C SER A 198 1.62 -9.29 -22.59
N PHE A 199 1.05 -8.34 -21.86
CA PHE A 199 1.64 -7.00 -21.73
C PHE A 199 2.98 -7.04 -20.98
N LEU A 200 3.09 -7.83 -19.91
CA LEU A 200 4.28 -7.94 -19.06
C LEU A 200 5.41 -8.69 -19.75
N ALA A 201 5.12 -9.82 -20.40
CA ALA A 201 6.14 -10.60 -21.12
C ALA A 201 6.38 -10.10 -22.54
N ASN A 202 5.58 -9.15 -23.03
CA ASN A 202 5.68 -8.55 -24.37
C ASN A 202 5.73 -9.61 -25.50
N THR A 203 4.92 -10.66 -25.38
CA THR A 203 4.90 -11.82 -26.28
C THR A 203 3.49 -12.39 -26.43
N ARG A 204 3.25 -13.14 -27.52
CA ARG A 204 1.99 -13.88 -27.77
C ARG A 204 2.24 -15.37 -27.62
N GLY A 205 1.34 -16.08 -26.96
CA GLY A 205 1.45 -17.53 -26.81
C GLY A 205 0.31 -18.14 -26.02
N GLU A 206 0.46 -19.42 -25.67
CA GLU A 206 -0.42 -20.11 -24.72
C GLU A 206 -0.38 -19.45 -23.35
N ARG A 207 -1.51 -19.51 -22.64
CA ARG A 207 -1.71 -18.79 -21.39
C ARG A 207 -2.48 -19.63 -20.40
N THR A 208 -2.11 -19.49 -19.13
CA THR A 208 -2.89 -19.95 -17.99
C THR A 208 -3.24 -18.75 -17.11
N GLU A 209 -4.30 -18.88 -16.33
CA GLU A 209 -4.58 -17.99 -15.21
C GLU A 209 -4.77 -18.80 -13.94
N THR A 210 -4.35 -18.22 -12.82
CA THR A 210 -4.63 -18.71 -11.48
C THR A 210 -5.64 -17.75 -10.88
N GLN A 211 -6.83 -18.23 -10.55
CA GLN A 211 -7.83 -17.44 -9.83
C GLN A 211 -7.81 -17.81 -8.35
N GLU A 212 -7.88 -16.78 -7.50
CA GLU A 212 -7.91 -16.91 -6.05
C GLU A 212 -9.21 -16.29 -5.54
N HIS A 213 -9.97 -17.05 -4.77
CA HIS A 213 -11.19 -16.60 -4.11
C HIS A 213 -11.13 -16.90 -2.62
N GLY A 214 -11.51 -15.93 -1.79
CA GLY A 214 -11.48 -16.07 -0.34
C GLY A 214 -12.63 -15.38 0.36
N LEU A 215 -13.06 -15.98 1.46
CA LEU A 215 -13.95 -15.39 2.47
C LEU A 215 -13.18 -15.30 3.78
N VAL A 216 -13.13 -14.11 4.37
CA VAL A 216 -12.43 -13.82 5.63
C VAL A 216 -13.47 -13.40 6.66
N GLU A 217 -13.55 -14.12 7.76
CA GLU A 217 -14.40 -13.77 8.89
C GLU A 217 -13.58 -13.02 9.93
N PHE A 218 -14.20 -12.01 10.53
CA PHE A 218 -13.61 -11.20 11.58
C PHE A 218 -14.36 -11.39 12.89
N GLU A 219 -13.66 -11.24 14.02
CA GLU A 219 -14.22 -11.43 15.37
C GLU A 219 -15.50 -10.62 15.62
N GLY A 220 -15.58 -9.41 15.05
CA GLY A 220 -16.75 -8.57 15.16
C GLY A 220 -17.97 -9.04 14.34
N GLY A 221 -17.86 -10.14 13.59
CA GLY A 221 -18.89 -10.61 12.65
C GLY A 221 -18.85 -9.93 11.28
N GLN A 222 -17.84 -9.10 11.02
CA GLN A 222 -17.60 -8.54 9.67
C GLN A 222 -17.08 -9.62 8.72
N ILE A 223 -17.29 -9.42 7.42
CA ILE A 223 -16.86 -10.33 6.36
C ILE A 223 -16.04 -9.59 5.30
N GLY A 224 -14.87 -10.14 4.99
CA GLY A 224 -14.07 -9.77 3.84
C GLY A 224 -14.24 -10.77 2.70
N VAL A 225 -14.39 -10.28 1.47
CA VAL A 225 -14.45 -11.11 0.26
C VAL A 225 -13.31 -10.70 -0.66
N PHE A 226 -12.50 -11.67 -1.07
CA PHE A 226 -11.32 -11.44 -1.89
C PHE A 226 -11.39 -12.26 -3.18
N HIS A 227 -11.22 -11.61 -4.32
CA HIS A 227 -11.07 -12.24 -5.62
C HIS A 227 -9.85 -11.67 -6.37
N TRP A 228 -9.08 -12.55 -7.01
CA TRP A 228 -7.94 -12.19 -7.83
C TRP A 228 -7.75 -13.15 -9.01
N THR A 229 -7.11 -12.67 -10.08
CA THR A 229 -6.63 -13.48 -11.21
C THR A 229 -5.21 -13.08 -11.55
N SER A 230 -4.30 -14.05 -11.70
CA SER A 230 -2.87 -13.82 -11.97
C SER A 230 -2.61 -13.05 -13.27
N VAL A 231 -3.58 -13.00 -14.19
CA VAL A 231 -3.47 -12.25 -15.45
C VAL A 231 -4.13 -10.86 -15.39
N GLY A 232 -4.62 -10.41 -14.22
CA GLY A 232 -5.39 -9.18 -14.07
C GLY A 232 -4.64 -7.89 -14.43
N TYR A 233 -3.29 -7.89 -14.38
CA TYR A 233 -2.45 -6.78 -14.85
C TYR A 233 -1.89 -7.00 -16.27
N ASP A 234 -2.05 -8.18 -16.84
CA ASP A 234 -1.27 -8.66 -17.99
C ASP A 234 -2.12 -8.98 -19.21
N SER A 235 -3.42 -9.21 -19.03
CA SER A 235 -4.31 -9.71 -20.08
C SER A 235 -5.50 -8.79 -20.33
N ALA A 236 -5.80 -8.57 -21.62
CA ALA A 236 -7.03 -7.92 -22.05
C ALA A 236 -8.31 -8.74 -21.75
N LEU A 237 -8.18 -10.03 -21.40
CA LEU A 237 -9.33 -10.88 -21.04
C LEU A 237 -9.85 -10.62 -19.62
N ARG A 238 -9.04 -10.00 -18.76
CA ARG A 238 -9.35 -9.75 -17.34
C ARG A 238 -9.06 -8.29 -17.02
N TRP A 239 -9.97 -7.42 -17.46
CA TRP A 239 -9.82 -5.97 -17.35
C TRP A 239 -10.67 -5.36 -16.23
N TRP A 240 -11.74 -6.05 -15.81
CA TRP A 240 -12.65 -5.54 -14.80
C TRP A 240 -12.02 -5.57 -13.40
N ARG A 241 -12.21 -4.50 -12.64
CA ARG A 241 -11.70 -4.32 -11.27
C ARG A 241 -12.68 -3.54 -10.43
N SER A 242 -12.84 -3.92 -9.16
CA SER A 242 -13.72 -3.25 -8.22
C SER A 242 -13.25 -3.41 -6.77
N SER A 243 -13.44 -2.36 -5.97
CA SER A 243 -13.40 -2.42 -4.51
C SER A 243 -14.72 -1.91 -3.96
N ARG A 244 -15.25 -2.54 -2.91
CA ARG A 244 -16.56 -2.18 -2.34
C ARG A 244 -16.59 -2.31 -0.83
N PHE A 245 -17.50 -1.57 -0.20
CA PHE A 245 -17.92 -1.80 1.17
C PHE A 245 -19.43 -1.61 1.32
N LEU A 246 -20.03 -2.40 2.21
CA LEU A 246 -21.44 -2.32 2.59
C LEU A 246 -21.51 -1.99 4.08
N ALA A 247 -22.18 -0.90 4.43
CA ALA A 247 -22.25 -0.37 5.77
C ALA A 247 -23.69 -0.15 6.23
N GLU A 248 -23.85 0.14 7.51
CA GLU A 248 -25.14 0.34 8.18
C GLU A 248 -26.01 1.41 7.52
N LYS A 249 -25.40 2.52 7.10
CA LYS A 249 -26.12 3.71 6.60
C LYS A 249 -25.82 4.02 5.14
N GLY A 250 -25.13 3.13 4.43
CA GLY A 250 -24.70 3.40 3.06
C GLY A 250 -23.70 2.39 2.52
N MET A 251 -23.14 2.70 1.36
CA MET A 251 -22.15 1.84 0.70
C MET A 251 -21.20 2.67 -0.16
N GLY A 252 -20.10 2.03 -0.55
CA GLY A 252 -19.17 2.55 -1.53
C GLY A 252 -18.79 1.49 -2.55
N ILE A 253 -18.75 1.90 -3.82
CA ILE A 253 -18.41 1.05 -4.95
C ILE A 253 -17.45 1.81 -5.85
N THR A 254 -16.28 1.23 -6.06
CA THR A 254 -15.31 1.65 -7.08
C THR A 254 -15.31 0.62 -8.19
N VAL A 255 -15.37 1.04 -9.45
CA VAL A 255 -15.24 0.16 -10.61
C VAL A 255 -14.31 0.81 -11.63
N GLY A 256 -13.42 0.00 -12.23
CA GLY A 256 -12.57 0.43 -13.32
C GLY A 256 -11.14 0.73 -12.89
N LEU A 257 -10.41 1.40 -13.77
CA LEU A 257 -8.96 1.58 -13.70
C LEU A 257 -8.52 2.91 -14.27
N GLY A 258 -7.49 3.50 -13.67
CA GLY A 258 -6.84 4.70 -14.20
C GLY A 258 -7.84 5.84 -14.38
N HIS A 259 -8.02 6.27 -15.63
CA HIS A 259 -8.92 7.37 -15.99
C HIS A 259 -10.39 6.94 -16.17
N ASP A 260 -10.67 5.64 -16.35
CA ASP A 260 -12.02 5.09 -16.55
C ASP A 260 -12.63 4.57 -15.23
N LEU A 261 -12.33 5.26 -14.13
CA LEU A 261 -12.71 4.85 -12.79
C LEU A 261 -14.02 5.54 -12.38
N ASP A 262 -15.05 4.73 -12.06
CA ASP A 262 -16.36 5.16 -11.56
C ASP A 262 -16.41 4.93 -10.04
N GLU A 263 -16.63 6.00 -9.27
CA GLU A 263 -16.78 5.98 -7.82
C GLU A 263 -18.22 6.35 -7.45
N ARG A 264 -18.91 5.41 -6.80
CA ARG A 264 -20.27 5.60 -6.33
C ARG A 264 -20.35 5.33 -4.85
N LEU A 265 -20.51 6.41 -4.09
CA LEU A 265 -20.74 6.36 -2.66
C LEU A 265 -22.17 6.84 -2.40
N SER A 266 -22.90 6.15 -1.54
CA SER A 266 -24.26 6.55 -1.18
C SER A 266 -24.55 6.37 0.30
N LEU A 267 -25.38 7.25 0.82
CA LEU A 267 -25.99 7.19 2.14
C LEU A 267 -27.48 6.89 2.00
N LEU A 268 -28.12 6.49 3.09
CA LEU A 268 -29.57 6.48 3.18
C LEU A 268 -30.07 7.93 3.33
N THR A 269 -31.10 8.31 2.58
CA THR A 269 -31.76 9.62 2.74
C THR A 269 -32.34 9.78 4.16
N PRO A 270 -32.53 11.02 4.66
CA PRO A 270 -33.09 11.26 5.99
C PRO A 270 -34.47 10.64 6.25
N ASP A 271 -35.29 10.46 5.21
CA ASP A 271 -36.59 9.79 5.27
C ASP A 271 -36.50 8.24 5.20
N GLY A 272 -35.33 7.70 4.87
CA GLY A 272 -35.09 6.26 4.80
C GLY A 272 -35.54 5.58 3.50
N GLU A 273 -35.96 6.32 2.48
CA GLU A 273 -36.64 5.75 1.31
C GLU A 273 -35.74 5.57 0.08
N ALA A 274 -34.59 6.23 0.00
CA ALA A 274 -33.75 6.24 -1.19
C ALA A 274 -32.24 6.36 -0.89
N PRO A 275 -31.37 6.04 -1.85
CA PRO A 275 -29.96 6.40 -1.78
C PRO A 275 -29.75 7.89 -2.08
N GLN A 276 -28.99 8.56 -1.21
CA GLN A 276 -28.40 9.88 -1.44
C GLN A 276 -26.94 9.71 -1.87
N PHE A 277 -26.61 10.09 -3.10
CA PHE A 277 -25.26 9.91 -3.64
C PHE A 277 -24.32 11.03 -3.20
N ILE A 278 -23.13 10.66 -2.74
CA ILE A 278 -22.06 11.58 -2.37
C ILE A 278 -21.35 12.02 -3.65
N THR A 279 -21.20 13.32 -3.84
CA THR A 279 -20.43 13.86 -4.97
C THR A 279 -18.96 14.01 -4.59
N LEU A 280 -18.06 13.38 -5.35
CA LEU A 280 -16.62 13.53 -5.19
C LEU A 280 -16.07 14.57 -6.17
N GLU A 281 -15.41 15.59 -5.64
CA GLU A 281 -14.75 16.66 -6.41
C GLU A 281 -13.24 16.54 -6.25
N ARG A 282 -12.53 16.21 -7.32
CA ARG A 282 -11.06 16.22 -7.36
C ARG A 282 -10.58 17.63 -7.68
N ARG A 283 -9.94 18.30 -6.72
CA ARG A 283 -9.41 19.66 -6.90
C ARG A 283 -7.96 19.60 -7.34
N LEU A 284 -7.70 20.03 -8.57
CA LEU A 284 -6.35 20.19 -9.10
C LEU A 284 -5.84 21.62 -8.84
N GLU A 285 -4.54 21.79 -8.97
CA GLU A 285 -3.87 23.09 -8.86
C GLU A 285 -4.36 24.12 -9.89
N ARG A 286 -4.68 23.66 -11.10
CA ARG A 286 -5.19 24.47 -12.21
C ARG A 286 -6.41 23.81 -12.83
N ASN A 287 -7.23 24.61 -13.51
CA ASN A 287 -8.43 24.11 -14.17
C ASN A 287 -8.12 23.21 -15.38
N ASP A 288 -6.92 23.35 -15.95
CA ASP A 288 -6.41 22.55 -17.07
C ASP A 288 -5.53 21.36 -16.62
N GLY A 289 -5.44 21.11 -15.31
CA GLY A 289 -4.63 20.02 -14.74
C GLY A 289 -3.67 20.46 -13.64
N GLY A 290 -2.56 19.74 -13.50
CA GLY A 290 -1.55 19.99 -12.47
C GLY A 290 -1.71 19.07 -11.25
N ALA A 291 -0.92 19.35 -10.21
CA ALA A 291 -0.88 18.51 -9.01
C ALA A 291 -2.26 18.43 -8.34
N LEU A 292 -2.62 17.24 -7.86
CA LEU A 292 -3.79 17.06 -7.02
C LEU A 292 -3.61 17.85 -5.72
N ARG A 293 -4.57 18.70 -5.38
CA ARG A 293 -4.57 19.44 -4.11
C ARG A 293 -5.42 18.76 -3.06
N SER A 294 -6.65 18.38 -3.43
CA SER A 294 -7.55 17.73 -2.49
C SER A 294 -8.61 16.90 -3.20
N ILE A 295 -9.29 16.05 -2.43
CA ILE A 295 -10.56 15.44 -2.82
C ILE A 295 -11.60 15.86 -1.80
N VAL A 296 -12.70 16.42 -2.30
CA VAL A 296 -13.83 16.86 -1.49
C VAL A 296 -15.00 15.92 -1.72
N ALA A 297 -15.57 15.41 -0.64
CA ALA A 297 -16.80 14.65 -0.65
C ALA A 297 -17.94 15.53 -0.13
N HIS A 298 -18.89 15.84 -1.00
CA HIS A 298 -20.14 16.53 -0.65
C HIS A 298 -21.18 15.48 -0.32
N THR A 299 -21.50 15.33 0.96
CA THR A 299 -22.33 14.21 1.44
C THR A 299 -23.80 14.58 1.61
N ASP A 300 -24.09 15.88 1.76
CA ASP A 300 -25.39 16.42 2.17
C ASP A 300 -25.94 15.78 3.47
N ASP A 301 -25.06 15.20 4.29
CA ASP A 301 -25.38 14.75 5.65
C ASP A 301 -25.43 15.97 6.61
N PRO A 302 -26.45 16.11 7.48
CA PRO A 302 -26.57 17.27 8.36
C PRO A 302 -25.41 17.44 9.36
N VAL A 303 -24.73 16.36 9.74
CA VAL A 303 -23.65 16.36 10.73
C VAL A 303 -22.29 16.49 10.03
N HIS A 304 -22.14 15.84 8.88
CA HIS A 304 -20.90 15.76 8.11
C HIS A 304 -21.09 16.20 6.65
N PRO A 305 -21.60 17.42 6.38
CA PRO A 305 -22.02 17.84 5.04
C PRO A 305 -20.90 17.84 4.00
N THR A 306 -19.66 17.93 4.47
CA THR A 306 -18.47 17.87 3.61
C THR A 306 -17.32 17.18 4.34
N ALA A 307 -16.59 16.33 3.64
CA ALA A 307 -15.29 15.82 4.07
C ALA A 307 -14.22 16.21 3.04
N ILE A 308 -13.04 16.61 3.51
CA ILE A 308 -11.93 17.02 2.64
C ILE A 308 -10.71 16.19 2.99
N TRP A 309 -10.15 15.49 2.01
CA TRP A 309 -8.80 14.92 2.08
C TRP A 309 -7.85 15.86 1.34
N GLU A 310 -6.85 16.38 2.05
CA GLU A 310 -5.82 17.26 1.49
C GLU A 310 -4.61 16.42 1.09
N ASN A 311 -4.04 16.68 -0.09
CA ASN A 311 -2.81 16.05 -0.53
C ASN A 311 -1.62 16.62 0.27
N PRO A 312 -0.94 15.83 1.10
CA PRO A 312 0.19 16.33 1.90
C PRO A 312 1.42 16.67 1.05
N PHE A 313 1.45 16.25 -0.22
CA PHE A 313 2.55 16.49 -1.16
C PHE A 313 2.26 17.60 -2.16
N GLN A 314 1.26 18.44 -1.90
CA GLN A 314 1.00 19.60 -2.75
C GLN A 314 2.20 20.55 -2.78
N PRO A 315 2.56 21.12 -3.95
CA PRO A 315 3.64 22.08 -4.03
C PRO A 315 3.40 23.33 -3.18
N ALA A 316 4.42 23.79 -2.47
CA ALA A 316 4.37 25.05 -1.72
C ALA A 316 4.18 26.28 -2.63
N ARG A 317 4.65 26.20 -3.89
CA ARG A 317 4.46 27.24 -4.90
C ARG A 317 3.74 26.65 -6.11
N LYS A 318 2.69 27.35 -6.54
CA LYS A 318 1.87 26.95 -7.69
C LYS A 318 2.74 26.75 -8.94
N GLY A 319 2.62 25.60 -9.60
CA GLY A 319 3.35 25.27 -10.82
C GLY A 319 4.80 24.83 -10.63
N HIS A 320 5.25 24.66 -9.37
CA HIS A 320 6.57 24.14 -9.03
C HIS A 320 6.46 22.76 -8.38
N GLY A 321 7.57 22.04 -8.21
CA GLY A 321 7.59 20.73 -7.56
C GLY A 321 7.08 19.58 -8.43
N PRO A 322 7.12 18.34 -7.92
CA PRO A 322 6.72 17.16 -8.68
C PRO A 322 5.19 17.12 -8.81
N GLN A 323 4.70 16.64 -9.96
CA GLN A 323 3.28 16.32 -10.15
C GLN A 323 3.10 14.83 -9.91
N TRP A 324 2.79 14.48 -8.68
CA TRP A 324 2.68 13.10 -8.24
C TRP A 324 1.40 12.46 -8.76
N HIS A 325 1.51 11.28 -9.35
CA HIS A 325 0.38 10.40 -9.62
C HIS A 325 -0.18 9.82 -8.31
N ASP A 326 -1.43 9.38 -8.32
CA ASP A 326 -2.12 8.80 -7.16
C ASP A 326 -1.33 7.63 -6.51
N ASP A 327 -0.62 6.83 -7.32
CA ASP A 327 0.28 5.77 -6.84
C ASP A 327 1.51 6.31 -6.11
N GLU A 328 2.15 7.35 -6.67
CA GLU A 328 3.34 7.96 -6.06
C GLU A 328 2.97 8.66 -4.75
N ILE A 329 1.79 9.29 -4.68
CA ILE A 329 1.23 9.85 -3.44
C ILE A 329 1.07 8.74 -2.38
N GLY A 330 0.56 7.56 -2.78
CA GLY A 330 0.42 6.43 -1.87
C GLY A 330 1.77 5.95 -1.33
N VAL A 331 2.78 5.77 -2.19
CA VAL A 331 4.12 5.33 -1.79
C VAL A 331 4.83 6.38 -0.93
N ALA A 332 4.70 7.66 -1.28
CA ALA A 332 5.23 8.77 -0.47
C ALA A 332 4.60 8.80 0.92
N SER A 333 3.30 8.49 1.01
CA SER A 333 2.59 8.38 2.28
C SER A 333 3.12 7.24 3.14
N CYS A 334 3.59 6.13 2.55
CA CYS A 334 4.28 5.07 3.30
C CYS A 334 5.61 5.57 3.86
N LEU A 335 6.44 6.23 3.03
CA LEU A 335 7.71 6.78 3.51
C LEU A 335 7.50 7.84 4.60
N MET A 336 6.52 8.73 4.44
CA MET A 336 6.23 9.76 5.44
C MET A 336 5.68 9.17 6.75
N SER A 337 4.86 8.12 6.68
CA SER A 337 4.46 7.36 7.87
C SER A 337 5.66 6.86 8.67
N LEU A 338 6.68 6.34 7.98
CA LEU A 338 7.92 5.93 8.62
C LEU A 338 8.71 7.12 9.18
N VAL A 339 8.89 8.18 8.40
CA VAL A 339 9.60 9.41 8.80
C VAL A 339 8.98 10.01 10.07
N ASP A 340 7.66 10.12 10.11
CA ASP A 340 6.92 10.67 11.24
C ASP A 340 7.05 9.76 12.47
N ALA A 341 6.96 8.44 12.30
CA ALA A 341 7.20 7.47 13.37
C ALA A 341 8.60 7.56 13.96
N VAL A 342 9.62 7.79 13.12
CA VAL A 342 11.01 7.97 13.56
C VAL A 342 11.17 9.27 14.35
N ARG A 343 10.63 10.39 13.85
CA ARG A 343 10.76 11.71 14.49
C ARG A 343 10.02 11.81 15.82
N THR A 344 8.84 11.21 15.90
CA THR A 344 7.95 11.34 17.06
C THR A 344 8.09 10.18 18.05
N GLY A 345 8.80 9.10 17.66
CA GLY A 345 8.86 7.87 18.44
C GLY A 345 7.57 7.03 18.40
N SER A 346 6.55 7.46 17.65
CA SER A 346 5.28 6.72 17.46
C SER A 346 5.45 5.48 16.57
N GLN A 347 4.36 4.75 16.31
CA GLN A 347 4.37 3.64 15.35
C GLN A 347 3.97 4.14 13.96
N PRO A 348 4.49 3.53 12.89
CA PRO A 348 3.97 3.77 11.55
C PRO A 348 2.46 3.46 11.48
N THR A 349 1.73 4.18 10.63
CA THR A 349 0.26 4.12 10.60
C THR A 349 -0.31 2.79 10.10
N TYR A 350 0.49 1.98 9.41
CA TYR A 350 0.14 0.62 9.00
C TYR A 350 1.12 -0.38 9.62
N GLY A 351 2.41 -0.23 9.33
CA GLY A 351 3.49 -0.91 10.03
C GLY A 351 3.58 -2.41 9.77
N ALA A 352 4.61 -3.02 10.35
CA ALA A 352 4.93 -4.44 10.15
C ALA A 352 3.86 -5.42 10.68
N GLU A 353 3.14 -5.07 11.74
CA GLU A 353 2.13 -5.95 12.35
C GLU A 353 0.91 -6.12 11.42
N GLN A 354 0.42 -5.01 10.85
CA GLN A 354 -0.69 -5.06 9.88
C GLN A 354 -0.26 -5.76 8.60
N ALA A 355 0.99 -5.53 8.18
CA ALA A 355 1.56 -6.20 7.03
C ALA A 355 1.65 -7.72 7.18
N ARG A 356 2.12 -8.17 8.35
CA ARG A 356 2.19 -9.59 8.68
C ARG A 356 0.80 -10.23 8.67
N LEU A 357 -0.21 -9.53 9.20
CA LEU A 357 -1.59 -10.00 9.22
C LEU A 357 -2.20 -10.11 7.81
N ASP A 358 -1.92 -9.16 6.92
CA ASP A 358 -2.37 -9.23 5.52
C ASP A 358 -1.75 -10.41 4.78
N GLN A 359 -0.45 -10.64 4.99
CA GLN A 359 0.23 -11.80 4.44
C GLN A 359 -0.32 -13.12 5.02
N GLU A 360 -0.63 -13.15 6.31
CA GLU A 360 -1.22 -14.33 6.98
C GLU A 360 -2.58 -14.69 6.39
N ILE A 361 -3.43 -13.72 6.07
CA ILE A 361 -4.71 -13.95 5.37
C ILE A 361 -4.49 -14.57 3.99
N VAL A 362 -3.53 -14.06 3.22
CA VAL A 362 -3.20 -14.60 1.89
C VAL A 362 -2.74 -16.05 1.99
N LEU A 363 -1.85 -16.35 2.93
CA LEU A 363 -1.35 -17.71 3.16
C LEU A 363 -2.45 -18.65 3.67
N ALA A 364 -3.35 -18.18 4.54
CA ALA A 364 -4.49 -18.95 5.04
C ALA A 364 -5.49 -19.27 3.93
N LEU A 365 -5.74 -18.34 2.98
CA LEU A 365 -6.56 -18.57 1.79
C LEU A 365 -5.97 -19.71 0.95
N GLN A 366 -4.68 -19.63 0.65
CA GLN A 366 -3.98 -20.66 -0.13
C GLN A 366 -3.98 -22.01 0.60
N ARG A 367 -3.77 -22.00 1.93
CA ARG A 367 -3.82 -23.20 2.77
C ARG A 367 -5.21 -23.84 2.77
N SER A 368 -6.27 -23.05 2.90
CA SER A 368 -7.64 -23.52 2.83
C SER A 368 -7.92 -24.23 1.49
N SER A 369 -7.46 -23.66 0.38
CA SER A 369 -7.58 -24.29 -0.94
C SER A 369 -6.85 -25.63 -1.03
N GLN A 370 -5.63 -25.71 -0.48
CA GLN A 370 -4.85 -26.96 -0.42
C GLN A 370 -5.54 -28.04 0.42
N LEU A 371 -6.32 -27.64 1.43
CA LEU A 371 -7.15 -28.52 2.26
C LEU A 371 -8.54 -28.79 1.66
N GLY A 372 -8.74 -28.52 0.36
CA GLY A 372 -10.01 -28.78 -0.33
C GLY A 372 -11.11 -27.77 -0.01
N GLY A 373 -10.76 -26.55 0.40
CA GLY A 373 -11.70 -25.50 0.77
C GLY A 373 -12.20 -25.59 2.22
N GLN A 374 -11.52 -26.35 3.08
CA GLN A 374 -11.83 -26.37 4.50
C GLN A 374 -11.44 -25.04 5.17
N PRO A 375 -12.23 -24.53 6.13
CA PRO A 375 -11.86 -23.31 6.86
C PRO A 375 -10.52 -23.46 7.60
N VAL A 376 -9.75 -22.38 7.60
CA VAL A 376 -8.48 -22.24 8.33
C VAL A 376 -8.66 -21.15 9.38
N GLU A 377 -8.42 -21.49 10.64
CA GLU A 377 -8.50 -20.54 11.76
C GLU A 377 -7.24 -19.66 11.81
N LEU A 378 -7.42 -18.42 12.31
CA LEU A 378 -6.36 -17.44 12.51
C LEU A 378 -6.22 -17.09 14.01
N PRO A 379 -4.99 -16.83 14.50
CA PRO A 379 -3.73 -16.79 13.75
C PRO A 379 -3.26 -18.19 13.32
N LEU A 380 -2.45 -18.27 12.27
CA LEU A 380 -1.88 -19.55 11.84
C LEU A 380 -0.91 -20.07 12.91
N GLU A 381 -0.99 -21.37 13.20
CA GLU A 381 -0.03 -22.03 14.08
C GLU A 381 1.38 -21.94 13.49
N ARG A 382 2.35 -21.64 14.35
CA ARG A 382 3.77 -21.43 13.99
C ARG A 382 4.53 -22.72 13.79
#